data_AF-A0A238HHN0-F1
#
_entry.id   AF-A0A238HHN0-F1
#
_cell.length_a   1.000
_cell.length_b   1.000
_cell.length_c   1.000
_cell.angle_alpha   90.00
_cell.angle_beta   90.00
_cell.angle_gamma   90.00
#
_symmetry.space_group_name_H-M   'P 1'
#
loop_
_entity.id
_entity.type
_entity.pdbx_description
1 polymer ?
#
loop_
_entity_poly.entity_id
_entity_poly.type
_entity_poly.pdbx_seq_one_letter_code
_entity_poly.pdbx_strand_id
1 'polypeptide(L)'
;MANNEITFEDYVKKILGEDIFNKGACPDQYVGKLKELKDGFKREISKKHIEDSYKIIVILESSHKDEYEDDRNKLAPAKGKTGKNIRKYLADIISKLDSDKSKNYSIFLINPIQYQCLKGETNRSKTKKVFQRIMA
;
A
#
# COMPACT_ATOMS: atom_id res chain seq x y z
N MET A 1 -12.06 12.80 -40.35
CA MET A 1 -11.11 11.79 -39.85
C MET A 1 -10.87 12.10 -38.38
N ALA A 2 -11.17 11.18 -37.47
CA ALA A 2 -10.91 11.41 -36.05
C ALA A 2 -9.39 11.48 -35.85
N ASN A 3 -8.89 12.57 -35.28
CA ASN A 3 -7.53 12.61 -34.76
C ASN A 3 -7.47 11.58 -33.62
N ASN A 4 -6.82 10.44 -33.86
CA ASN A 4 -6.42 9.53 -32.78
C ASN A 4 -5.33 10.23 -31.98
N GLU A 5 -5.73 11.06 -31.01
CA GLU A 5 -4.80 11.53 -29.98
C GLU A 5 -4.32 10.33 -29.19
N ILE A 6 -3.01 10.07 -29.28
CA ILE A 6 -2.34 9.03 -28.50
C ILE A 6 -2.33 9.50 -27.05
N THR A 7 -2.91 8.72 -26.15
CA THR A 7 -2.94 9.05 -24.72
C THR A 7 -1.59 8.76 -24.06
N PHE A 8 -1.38 9.31 -22.87
CA PHE A 8 -0.23 8.98 -22.04
C PHE A 8 -0.16 7.47 -21.76
N GLU A 9 -1.30 6.87 -21.44
CA GLU A 9 -1.44 5.44 -21.20
C GLU A 9 -0.98 4.61 -22.41
N ASP A 10 -1.33 5.04 -23.63
CA ASP A 10 -0.92 4.35 -24.86
C ASP A 10 0.59 4.38 -25.05
N TYR A 11 1.24 5.50 -24.74
CA TYR A 11 2.71 5.59 -24.77
C TYR A 11 3.38 4.69 -23.75
N VAL A 12 2.86 4.66 -22.53
CA VAL A 12 3.45 3.84 -21.46
C VAL A 12 3.27 2.36 -21.77
N LYS A 13 2.09 1.93 -22.24
CA LYS A 13 1.83 0.56 -22.69
C LYS A 13 2.77 0.15 -23.82
N LYS A 14 2.99 1.02 -24.80
CA LYS A 14 3.91 0.74 -25.93
C LYS A 14 5.34 0.48 -25.47
N ILE A 15 5.82 1.18 -24.44
CA ILE A 15 7.22 1.09 -23.99
C ILE A 15 7.41 -0.03 -22.97
N LEU A 16 6.44 -0.22 -22.08
CA LEU A 16 6.58 -1.08 -20.91
C LEU A 16 5.76 -2.39 -20.99
N GLY A 17 4.81 -2.51 -21.92
CA GLY A 17 3.89 -3.65 -22.09
C GLY A 17 2.47 -3.37 -21.57
N GLU A 18 1.48 -4.21 -21.87
CA GLU A 18 0.10 -4.04 -21.37
C GLU A 18 -0.09 -4.59 -19.94
N ASP A 19 0.67 -5.61 -19.55
CA ASP A 19 0.46 -6.40 -18.31
C ASP A 19 1.06 -5.79 -17.03
N ILE A 20 1.61 -4.59 -17.12
CA ILE A 20 2.33 -3.91 -16.02
C ILE A 20 1.40 -3.12 -15.10
N PHE A 21 0.19 -2.80 -15.54
CA PHE A 21 -0.74 -2.00 -14.75
C PHE A 21 -1.79 -2.89 -14.12
N ASN A 22 -1.58 -3.20 -12.83
CA ASN A 22 -2.65 -3.77 -12.05
C ASN A 22 -3.67 -2.66 -11.73
N LYS A 23 -4.90 -2.80 -12.23
CA LYS A 23 -5.93 -1.75 -12.17
C LYS A 23 -6.66 -1.70 -10.82
N GLY A 24 -6.41 -2.66 -9.93
CA GLY A 24 -7.08 -2.71 -8.64
C GLY A 24 -6.59 -1.59 -7.70
N ALA A 25 -7.54 -0.83 -7.16
CA ALA A 25 -7.24 0.03 -6.02
C ALA A 25 -6.95 -0.84 -4.79
N CYS A 26 -5.85 -0.54 -4.10
CA CYS A 26 -5.52 -1.11 -2.82
C CYS A 26 -6.23 -0.32 -1.71
N PRO A 27 -7.28 -0.88 -1.09
CA PRO A 27 -8.05 -0.19 -0.07
C PRO A 27 -7.25 -0.07 1.23
N ASP A 28 -7.57 0.97 2.00
CA ASP A 28 -7.11 1.12 3.37
C ASP A 28 -7.52 -0.09 4.23
N GLN A 29 -6.72 -0.37 5.26
CA GLN A 29 -6.90 -1.58 6.06
C GLN A 29 -6.82 -1.28 7.56
N TYR A 30 -7.86 -1.69 8.29
CA TYR A 30 -7.75 -1.96 9.73
C TYR A 30 -7.07 -3.33 9.94
N VAL A 31 -6.04 -3.36 10.78
CA VAL A 31 -5.19 -4.55 10.98
C VAL A 31 -5.28 -5.16 12.37
N GLY A 32 -6.18 -4.66 13.21
CA GLY A 32 -6.36 -5.12 14.58
C GLY A 32 -5.84 -4.14 15.62
N LYS A 33 -5.83 -4.59 16.88
CA LYS A 33 -5.35 -3.83 18.02
C LYS A 33 -3.84 -4.01 18.20
N LEU A 34 -3.17 -2.98 18.73
CA LEU A 34 -1.72 -3.01 19.02
C LEU A 34 -1.31 -4.20 19.90
N LYS A 35 -2.15 -4.57 20.87
CA LYS A 35 -1.92 -5.70 21.78
C LYS A 35 -2.01 -7.07 21.08
N GLU A 36 -2.69 -7.14 19.94
CA GLU A 36 -3.00 -8.36 19.18
C GLU A 36 -2.12 -8.53 17.93
N LEU A 37 -1.26 -7.55 17.61
CA LEU A 37 -0.45 -7.50 16.39
C LEU A 37 0.56 -8.65 16.20
N LYS A 38 0.83 -9.43 17.26
CA LYS A 38 1.84 -10.49 17.25
C LYS A 38 1.46 -11.65 16.32
N ASP A 39 0.16 -11.86 16.08
CA ASP A 39 -0.37 -13.02 15.33
C ASP A 39 -0.65 -12.73 13.84
N GLY A 40 -0.07 -11.65 13.30
CA GLY A 40 -0.31 -11.21 11.93
C GLY A 40 -1.39 -10.13 11.82
N PHE A 41 -1.55 -9.55 10.63
CA PHE A 41 -2.65 -8.62 10.37
C PHE A 41 -3.92 -9.45 10.10
N LYS A 42 -4.75 -9.64 11.14
CA LYS A 42 -6.08 -10.19 10.95
C LYS A 42 -6.91 -9.11 10.27
N ARG A 43 -7.34 -9.37 9.03
CA ARG A 43 -8.25 -8.47 8.32
C ARG A 43 -9.64 -8.65 8.92
N GLU A 44 -9.95 -7.86 9.92
CA GLU A 44 -11.32 -7.73 10.41
C GLU A 44 -11.89 -6.42 9.89
N ILE A 45 -13.13 -6.43 9.43
CA ILE A 45 -13.89 -5.21 9.16
C ILE A 45 -15.09 -5.27 10.08
N SER A 46 -14.87 -5.14 11.39
CA SER A 46 -15.96 -4.95 12.35
C SER A 46 -15.92 -3.51 12.85
N LYS A 47 -16.90 -2.71 12.41
CA LYS A 47 -17.04 -1.28 12.80
C LYS A 47 -17.09 -1.10 14.33
N LYS A 48 -17.63 -2.11 15.04
CA LYS A 48 -17.84 -2.10 16.50
C LYS A 48 -16.54 -2.04 17.32
N HIS A 49 -15.39 -2.45 16.78
CA HIS A 49 -14.10 -2.37 17.50
C HIS A 49 -13.37 -1.03 17.34
N ILE A 50 -13.82 -0.16 16.44
CA ILE A 50 -13.12 1.07 16.04
C ILE A 50 -13.51 2.27 16.94
N GLU A 51 -14.73 2.27 17.48
CA GLU A 51 -15.31 3.45 18.14
C GLU A 51 -14.73 3.72 19.54
N ASP A 52 -14.37 2.68 20.30
CA ASP A 52 -13.89 2.80 21.70
C ASP A 52 -12.36 2.70 21.86
N SER A 53 -11.59 3.09 20.84
CA SER A 53 -10.13 2.93 20.85
C SER A 53 -9.38 4.15 20.32
N TYR A 54 -8.19 4.37 20.88
CA TYR A 54 -7.23 5.30 20.29
C TYR A 54 -6.80 4.79 18.91
N LYS A 55 -6.45 5.68 18.00
CA LYS A 55 -6.16 5.31 16.62
C LYS A 55 -4.70 5.58 16.29
N ILE A 56 -4.04 4.59 15.70
CA ILE A 56 -2.74 4.74 15.05
C ILE A 56 -2.97 4.58 13.56
N ILE A 57 -2.68 5.62 12.80
CA ILE A 57 -2.75 5.59 11.34
C ILE A 57 -1.31 5.58 10.81
N VAL A 58 -0.94 4.50 10.13
CA VAL A 58 0.35 4.38 9.46
C VAL A 58 0.15 4.74 8.00
N ILE A 59 0.72 5.88 7.62
CA ILE A 59 0.71 6.38 6.25
C ILE A 59 1.92 5.79 5.52
N LEU A 60 1.66 5.05 4.45
CA LEU A 60 2.68 4.45 3.59
C LEU A 60 2.91 5.34 2.35
N GLU A 61 3.64 4.83 1.36
CA GLU A 61 3.93 5.58 0.14
C GLU A 61 2.90 5.27 -0.96
N SER A 62 2.92 4.03 -1.47
CA SER A 62 2.05 3.54 -2.53
C SER A 62 1.97 2.01 -2.46
N SER A 63 1.06 1.42 -3.22
CA SER A 63 0.98 -0.04 -3.34
C SER A 63 2.18 -0.60 -4.09
N HIS A 64 2.81 -1.66 -3.59
CA HIS A 64 3.86 -2.39 -4.30
C HIS A 64 3.29 -3.63 -5.00
N LYS A 65 4.13 -4.38 -5.72
CA LYS A 65 3.72 -5.60 -6.43
C LYS A 65 3.20 -6.69 -5.48
N ASP A 66 3.81 -6.83 -4.30
CA ASP A 66 3.51 -7.89 -3.32
C ASP A 66 2.07 -7.77 -2.79
N GLU A 67 1.47 -6.57 -2.83
CA GLU A 67 0.07 -6.35 -2.49
C GLU A 67 -0.90 -7.05 -3.47
N TYR A 68 -0.46 -7.25 -4.72
CA TYR A 68 -1.23 -7.80 -5.85
C TYR A 68 -0.93 -9.27 -6.18
N GLU A 69 0.13 -9.87 -5.65
CA GLU A 69 0.61 -11.21 -6.04
C GLU A 69 -0.20 -12.40 -5.45
N ASP A 70 -1.30 -12.17 -4.71
CA ASP A 70 -2.02 -13.25 -4.02
C ASP A 70 -3.55 -13.16 -4.20
N ASP A 71 -4.09 -13.98 -5.12
CA ASP A 71 -5.52 -14.11 -5.45
C ASP A 71 -6.40 -14.50 -4.26
N ARG A 72 -5.83 -15.11 -3.21
CA ARG A 72 -6.60 -15.57 -2.04
C ARG A 72 -6.78 -14.49 -0.98
N ASN A 73 -6.10 -13.35 -1.14
CA ASN A 73 -6.15 -12.22 -0.22
C ASN A 73 -6.46 -10.95 -1.00
N LYS A 74 -7.69 -10.43 -0.87
CA LYS A 74 -8.08 -9.15 -1.51
C LYS A 74 -7.00 -8.09 -1.24
N LEU A 75 -6.71 -7.24 -2.23
CA LEU A 75 -5.75 -6.15 -2.16
C LEU A 75 -5.77 -5.45 -0.80
N ALA A 76 -4.57 -5.27 -0.23
CA ALA A 76 -4.38 -4.67 1.09
C ALA A 76 -2.93 -4.18 1.24
N PRO A 77 -2.69 -3.05 1.94
CA PRO A 77 -1.39 -2.43 2.08
C PRO A 77 -0.40 -3.29 2.87
N ALA A 78 0.88 -3.17 2.52
CA ALA A 78 1.99 -3.74 3.27
C ALA A 78 1.93 -5.26 3.47
N LYS A 79 1.46 -6.03 2.48
CA LYS A 79 1.47 -7.52 2.53
C LYS A 79 2.89 -8.11 2.54
N GLY A 80 3.88 -7.38 2.02
CA GLY A 80 5.27 -7.82 1.91
C GLY A 80 6.16 -7.54 3.13
N LYS A 81 7.45 -7.27 2.85
CA LYS A 81 8.48 -6.99 3.87
C LYS A 81 8.10 -5.81 4.77
N THR A 82 7.46 -4.78 4.21
CA THR A 82 7.00 -3.60 4.95
C THR A 82 6.06 -3.98 6.09
N GLY A 83 5.04 -4.80 5.85
CA GLY A 83 4.12 -5.21 6.91
C GLY A 83 4.78 -6.08 7.96
N LYS A 84 5.73 -6.95 7.57
CA LYS A 84 6.53 -7.74 8.52
C LYS A 84 7.28 -6.82 9.50
N ASN A 85 7.88 -5.74 8.98
CA ASN A 85 8.59 -4.76 9.81
C ASN A 85 7.62 -3.97 10.70
N ILE A 86 6.47 -3.53 10.17
CA ILE A 86 5.46 -2.82 10.97
C ILE A 86 5.02 -3.69 12.15
N ARG A 87 4.68 -4.96 11.92
CA ARG A 87 4.30 -5.90 12.99
C ARG A 87 5.40 -6.07 14.04
N LYS A 88 6.65 -6.14 13.58
CA LYS A 88 7.80 -6.38 14.45
C LYS A 88 8.11 -5.19 15.36
N TYR A 89 7.99 -3.97 14.86
CA TYR A 89 8.52 -2.79 15.55
C TYR A 89 7.47 -1.84 16.11
N LEU A 90 6.23 -1.83 15.58
CA LEU A 90 5.25 -0.81 15.95
C LEU A 90 4.88 -0.84 17.44
N ALA A 91 4.72 -2.03 18.04
CA ALA A 91 4.41 -2.15 19.47
C ALA A 91 5.53 -1.57 20.36
N ASP A 92 6.79 -1.84 20.04
CA ASP A 92 7.95 -1.31 20.76
C ASP A 92 8.03 0.22 20.64
N ILE A 93 7.87 0.75 19.42
CA ILE A 93 7.86 2.20 19.16
C ILE A 93 6.77 2.89 19.97
N ILE A 94 5.53 2.39 19.92
CA ILE A 94 4.41 3.01 20.63
C ILE A 94 4.62 2.92 22.14
N SER A 95 5.13 1.81 22.67
CA SER A 95 5.40 1.68 24.11
C SER A 95 6.45 2.67 24.64
N LYS A 96 7.33 3.17 23.76
CA LYS A 96 8.34 4.19 24.08
C LYS A 96 7.78 5.61 23.98
N LEU A 97 6.79 5.83 23.13
CA LEU A 97 6.15 7.14 22.92
C LEU A 97 4.99 7.40 23.88
N ASP A 98 4.25 6.37 24.26
CA ASP A 98 3.12 6.44 25.17
C ASP A 98 3.23 5.33 26.22
N SER A 99 3.49 5.71 27.47
CA SER A 99 3.69 4.79 28.58
C SER A 99 2.37 4.26 29.17
N ASP A 100 1.22 4.78 28.75
CA ASP A 100 -0.09 4.37 29.26
C ASP A 100 -0.53 3.02 28.66
N LYS A 101 -0.26 1.95 29.41
CA LYS A 101 -0.61 0.57 29.03
C LYS A 101 -2.13 0.29 29.10
N SER A 102 -2.92 1.17 29.70
CA SER A 102 -4.38 1.01 29.77
C SER A 102 -5.03 1.28 28.41
N LYS A 103 -4.41 2.15 27.60
CA LYS A 103 -4.90 2.50 26.27
C LYS A 103 -4.93 1.28 25.35
N ASN A 104 -5.96 1.27 24.52
CA ASN A 104 -6.13 0.29 23.46
C ASN A 104 -6.09 1.03 22.12
N TYR A 105 -5.13 0.65 21.27
CA TYR A 105 -4.95 1.31 19.98
C TYR A 105 -5.41 0.41 18.85
N SER A 106 -6.33 0.91 18.05
CA SER A 106 -6.68 0.37 16.74
C SER A 106 -5.73 0.89 15.69
N ILE A 107 -5.29 0.00 14.79
CA ILE A 107 -4.24 0.32 13.82
C ILE A 107 -4.81 0.26 12.42
N PHE A 108 -4.55 1.32 11.67
CA PHE A 108 -4.91 1.49 10.27
C PHE A 108 -3.65 1.63 9.42
N LEU A 109 -3.61 0.92 8.30
CA LEU A 109 -2.61 1.09 7.26
C LEU A 109 -3.28 1.76 6.07
N ILE A 110 -2.70 2.86 5.60
CA ILE A 110 -3.23 3.62 4.47
C ILE A 110 -2.14 3.87 3.43
N ASN A 111 -2.50 3.73 2.16
CA ASN A 111 -1.68 4.18 1.04
C ASN A 111 -2.28 5.50 0.51
N PRO A 112 -1.56 6.63 0.56
CA PRO A 112 -2.02 7.88 -0.06
C PRO A 112 -2.32 7.71 -1.54
N ILE A 113 -1.56 6.85 -2.22
CA ILE A 113 -1.80 6.43 -3.59
C ILE A 113 -2.23 4.97 -3.58
N GLN A 114 -3.51 4.72 -3.84
CA GLN A 114 -4.10 3.37 -3.79
C GLN A 114 -3.64 2.46 -4.94
N TYR A 115 -3.01 3.01 -5.96
CA TYR A 115 -2.58 2.27 -7.15
C TYR A 115 -1.09 1.97 -7.12
N GLN A 116 -0.69 0.91 -7.83
CA GLN A 116 0.71 0.57 -7.99
C GLN A 116 1.44 1.65 -8.77
N CYS A 117 2.48 2.24 -8.17
CA CYS A 117 3.36 3.15 -8.87
C CYS A 117 4.49 2.39 -9.58
N LEU A 118 4.97 2.94 -10.71
CA LEU A 118 6.13 2.40 -11.41
C LEU A 118 7.37 2.52 -10.51
N LYS A 119 7.89 1.39 -10.04
CA LYS A 119 9.15 1.37 -9.30
C LYS A 119 10.31 1.59 -10.29
N GLY A 120 11.11 2.63 -10.07
CA GLY A 120 12.20 3.02 -10.97
C GLY A 120 13.34 1.99 -11.15
N GLU A 121 13.32 0.86 -10.43
CA GLU A 121 14.42 -0.12 -10.39
C GLU A 121 14.26 -1.29 -11.36
N THR A 122 13.05 -1.85 -11.53
CA THR A 122 12.84 -3.09 -12.30
C THR A 122 12.94 -2.90 -13.81
N ASN A 123 12.92 -1.65 -14.30
CA ASN A 123 13.07 -1.33 -15.71
C ASN A 123 13.69 0.05 -15.92
N ARG A 124 14.73 0.40 -15.15
CA ARG A 124 15.33 1.75 -15.11
C ARG A 124 15.60 2.36 -16.49
N SER A 125 16.05 1.55 -17.45
CA SER A 125 16.28 1.99 -18.84
C SER A 125 14.98 2.31 -19.60
N LYS A 126 13.92 1.51 -19.42
CA LYS A 126 12.62 1.75 -20.06
C LYS A 126 11.82 2.86 -19.36
N THR A 127 11.84 2.91 -18.02
CA THR A 127 11.22 4.00 -17.25
C THR A 127 11.89 5.34 -17.53
N LYS A 128 13.23 5.35 -17.69
CA LYS A 128 13.96 6.55 -18.15
C LYS A 128 13.53 6.97 -19.56
N LYS A 129 13.32 6.03 -20.49
CA LYS A 129 12.82 6.34 -21.84
C LYS A 129 11.41 6.94 -21.80
N VAL A 130 10.52 6.43 -20.95
CA VAL A 130 9.18 7.01 -20.72
C VAL A 130 9.33 8.47 -20.24
N PHE A 131 10.09 8.70 -19.16
CA PHE A 131 10.30 10.04 -18.59
C PHE A 131 10.95 11.03 -19.58
N GLN A 132 12.00 10.61 -20.30
CA GLN A 132 12.69 11.43 -21.29
C GLN A 132 11.79 11.83 -22.46
N ARG A 133 10.78 11.01 -22.79
CA ARG A 133 9.86 11.28 -23.90
C ARG A 133 8.70 12.18 -23.51
N ILE A 134 8.29 12.17 -22.24
CA ILE A 134 7.23 13.03 -21.70
C ILE A 134 7.74 14.46 -21.48
N MET A 135 9.01 14.59 -21.08
CA MET A 135 9.63 15.87 -20.75
C MET A 135 10.35 16.53 -21.93
N ALA A 136 10.22 15.98 -23.15
CA ALA A 136 10.83 16.48 -24.39
C ALA A 136 9.76 16.90 -25.38
#